data_AF-A0A950GCF9-F1
#
_entry.id   AF-A0A950GCF9-F1
#
_cell.length_a   1.000
_cell.length_b   1.000
_cell.length_c   1.000
_cell.angle_alpha   90.00
_cell.angle_beta   90.00
_cell.angle_gamma   90.00
#
_symmetry.space_group_name_H-M   'P 1'
#
loop_
_entity.id
_entity.type
_entity.pdbx_description
1 polymer ?
#
loop_
_entity_poly.entity_id
_entity_poly.type
_entity_poly.pdbx_seq_one_letter_code
_entity_poly.pdbx_strand_id
1 'polypeptide(L)' 'GLVVTKLDGSARGGIVVALAEEFGLPVHAVGVGEQVGDLRPFDARDYARGLVGMA' A
#
# COMPACT_ATOMS: atom_id res chain seq x y z
N GLY A 1 4.66 -10.91 8.00
CA GLY A 1 4.58 -9.67 7.21
C GLY A 1 3.45 -9.77 6.21
N LEU A 2 3.06 -8.65 5.61
CA LEU A 2 1.90 -8.52 4.72
C LEU A 2 2.31 -8.13 3.30
N VAL A 3 1.54 -8.60 2.32
CA VAL A 3 1.54 -8.10 0.94
C VAL A 3 0.11 -7.70 0.61
N VAL A 4 -0.10 -6.46 0.15
CA VAL A 4 -1.44 -5.90 -0.07
C VAL A 4 -1.60 -5.52 -1.54
N THR A 5 -2.58 -6.08 -2.24
CA THR A 5 -2.79 -5.85 -3.68
C THR A 5 -4.08 -5.08 -3.96
N LYS A 6 -4.35 -4.80 -5.24
CA LYS A 6 -5.55 -4.08 -5.71
C LYS A 6 -5.70 -2.66 -5.14
N LEU A 7 -4.57 -1.96 -5.01
CA LEU A 7 -4.48 -0.57 -4.54
C LEU A 7 -4.51 0.46 -5.69
N ASP A 8 -4.87 0.03 -6.89
CA ASP A 8 -5.05 0.82 -8.10
C ASP A 8 -6.24 1.81 -8.03
N GLY A 9 -7.12 1.70 -7.02
CA GLY A 9 -8.22 2.62 -6.77
C GLY A 9 -7.94 3.62 -5.64
N SER A 10 -8.24 4.91 -5.85
CA SER A 10 -8.00 6.01 -4.87
C SER A 10 -8.66 5.78 -3.50
N ALA A 11 -9.79 5.06 -3.45
CA ALA A 11 -10.52 4.79 -2.22
C ALA A 11 -9.89 3.68 -1.34
N ARG A 12 -8.86 2.97 -1.83
CA ARG A 12 -8.29 1.79 -1.14
C ARG A 12 -7.01 2.09 -0.38
N GLY A 13 -6.44 3.29 -0.51
CA GLY A 13 -5.19 3.67 0.17
C GLY A 13 -5.27 3.60 1.71
N GLY A 14 -6.45 3.84 2.29
CA GLY A 14 -6.64 3.78 3.74
C GLY A 14 -6.52 2.37 4.34
N ILE A 15 -6.73 1.30 3.56
CA ILE A 15 -6.78 -0.07 4.11
C ILE A 15 -5.42 -0.54 4.62
N VAL A 16 -4.33 -0.09 4.00
CA VAL A 16 -2.97 -0.46 4.43
C VAL A 16 -2.66 0.09 5.81
N VAL A 17 -3.16 1.31 6.11
CA VAL A 17 -3.01 1.93 7.43
C VAL A 17 -3.79 1.15 8.49
N ALA A 18 -5.05 0.81 8.20
CA ALA A 18 -5.89 0.03 9.11
C ALA A 18 -5.31 -1.35 9.41
N LEU A 19 -4.83 -2.06 8.37
CA LEU A 19 -4.20 -3.38 8.54
C LEU A 19 -2.89 -3.30 9.35
N ALA A 20 -2.10 -2.24 9.16
CA ALA A 20 -0.88 -2.05 9.93
C ALA A 20 -1.17 -1.80 11.42
N GLU A 21 -2.22 -1.03 11.73
CA GLU A 21 -2.68 -0.76 13.10
C GLU A 21 -3.27 -2.02 13.76
N GLU A 22 -4.11 -2.77 13.05
CA GLU A 22 -4.79 -3.96 13.59
C GLU A 22 -3.82 -5.11 13.87
N PHE A 23 -2.91 -5.41 12.94
CA PHE A 23 -2.10 -6.62 13.00
C PHE A 23 -0.67 -6.39 13.51
N GLY A 24 -0.16 -5.15 13.49
CA GLY A 24 1.21 -4.84 13.89
C GLY A 24 2.30 -5.56 13.06
N LEU A 25 1.94 -6.09 11.89
CA LEU A 25 2.85 -6.82 11.01
C LEU A 25 3.48 -5.87 9.99
N PRO A 26 4.77 -6.05 9.64
CA PRO A 26 5.41 -5.23 8.61
C PRO A 26 4.78 -5.50 7.24
N VAL A 27 4.46 -4.45 6.49
CA VAL A 27 4.07 -4.52 5.07
C VAL A 27 5.33 -4.55 4.22
N HIS A 28 5.44 -5.55 3.34
CA HIS A 28 6.64 -5.74 2.51
C HIS A 28 6.46 -5.25 1.08
N ALA A 29 5.27 -5.40 0.52
CA ALA A 29 4.99 -5.05 -0.87
C ALA A 29 3.53 -4.65 -1.07
N VAL A 30 3.31 -3.83 -2.09
CA VAL A 30 2.00 -3.37 -2.52
C VAL A 30 1.79 -3.60 -4.02
N GLY A 31 0.59 -4.06 -4.39
CA GLY A 31 0.17 -4.23 -5.77
C GLY A 31 -0.76 -3.10 -6.20
N VAL A 32 -0.33 -2.30 -7.18
CA VAL A 32 -1.04 -1.09 -7.68
C VAL A 32 -1.67 -1.31 -9.07
N GLY A 33 -1.96 -2.55 -9.42
CA GLY A 33 -2.50 -2.96 -10.71
C GLY A 33 -2.52 -4.49 -10.83
N GLU A 34 -2.78 -4.98 -12.04
CA GLU A 34 -2.99 -6.41 -12.33
C GLU A 34 -1.77 -7.06 -13.01
N GLN A 35 -0.78 -6.28 -13.44
CA GLN A 35 0.39 -6.81 -14.12
C GLN A 35 1.48 -7.22 -13.12
N VAL A 36 2.38 -8.12 -13.53
CA VAL A 36 3.52 -8.55 -12.71
C VAL A 36 4.38 -7.36 -12.26
N GLY A 37 4.52 -6.35 -13.13
CA GLY A 37 5.26 -5.12 -12.82
C GLY A 37 4.56 -4.16 -11.85
N ASP A 38 3.29 -4.42 -11.50
CA ASP A 38 2.53 -3.58 -10.59
C ASP A 38 2.74 -3.95 -9.12
N LEU A 39 3.42 -5.07 -8.85
CA LEU A 39 3.87 -5.42 -7.50
C LEU A 39 5.18 -4.67 -7.19
N ARG A 40 5.15 -3.81 -6.18
CA ARG A 40 6.27 -2.95 -5.79
C ARG A 40 6.63 -3.15 -4.32
N PRO A 41 7.91 -3.01 -3.93
CA PRO A 41 8.28 -2.91 -2.52
C PRO A 41 7.50 -1.80 -1.82
N PHE A 42 7.13 -2.03 -0.57
CA PHE A 42 6.42 -1.03 0.23
C PHE A 42 7.40 -0.04 0.87
N ASP A 43 7.19 1.25 0.64
CA ASP A 43 7.82 2.34 1.37
C ASP A 43 6.74 3.18 2.04
N ALA A 44 6.80 3.29 3.38
CA ALA A 44 5.76 3.97 4.16
C ALA A 44 5.71 5.48 3.90
N ARG A 45 6.85 6.11 3.60
CA ARG A 45 6.90 7.56 3.35
C ARG A 45 6.30 7.88 1.99
N ASP A 46 6.67 7.11 0.97
CA ASP A 46 6.16 7.28 -0.38
C ASP A 46 4.66 6.98 -0.44
N TYR A 47 4.23 5.94 0.27
CA TYR A 47 2.82 5.60 0.40
C TYR A 47 2.01 6.71 1.08
N ALA A 48 2.49 7.23 2.21
CA ALA A 48 1.82 8.32 2.92
C ALA A 48 1.72 9.59 2.08
N ARG A 49 2.79 9.94 1.34
CA ARG A 49 2.81 11.07 0.41
C ARG A 49 1.77 10.94 -0.70
N GLY A 50 1.69 9.76 -1.33
CA GLY A 50 0.67 9.45 -2.34
C GLY A 50 -0.75 9.50 -1.78
N LEU A 51 -0.95 9.02 -0.54
CA LEU A 51 -2.25 9.01 0.12
C LEU A 51 -2.81 10.43 0.38
N VAL A 52 -1.95 11.38 0.75
CA VAL A 52 -2.36 12.77 1.05
C VAL A 52 -2.22 13.72 -0.14
N GLY A 53 -1.86 13.23 -1.32
CA GLY A 53 -1.72 14.03 -2.54
C GLY A 53 -0.49 14.95 -2.57
N MET A 54 0.55 14.64 -1.80
CA MET A 54 1.83 15.34 -1.84
C MET A 54 2.78 14.58 -2.77
N ALA A 55 2.92 15.01 -4.02
CA ALA A 55 3.86 14.43 -4.98
C ALA A 55 5.25 15.06 -4.85
#